data_AF-B4FPF3-F1
#
_entry.id   AF-B4FPF3-F1
#
_cell.length_a   1.000
_cell.length_b   1.000
_cell.length_c   1.000
_cell.angle_alpha   90.00
_cell.angle_beta   90.00
_cell.angle_gamma   90.00
#
_symmetry.space_group_name_H-M   'P 1'
#
loop_
_entity.id
_entity.type
_entity.pdbx_description
1 polymer ?
#
loop_
_entity_poly.entity_id
_entity_poly.type
_entity_poly.pdbx_seq_one_letter_code
_entity_poly.pdbx_strand_id
1 'polypeptide(L)'
;MSLFTFVPAACVFGASKIDWQNVLSHSIYFMPNDVENYMISAPCHGAVLGAWLGGWPMPLDWERPWQEWPICVSYGAVAGYLVGMAVSVVLVAVHNRRVRAKAD
;
A
#
# COMPACT_ATOMS: atom_id res chain seq x y z
N MET A 1 0.49 -12.08 -3.87
CA MET A 1 -0.32 -10.93 -3.41
C MET A 1 -0.14 -10.65 -1.94
N SER A 2 -0.39 -11.62 -1.06
CA SER A 2 -0.14 -11.50 0.39
C SER A 2 1.31 -11.15 0.77
N LEU A 3 2.29 -11.56 -0.03
CA LEU A 3 3.69 -11.20 0.19
C LEU A 3 3.92 -9.68 0.17
N PHE A 4 3.32 -8.96 -0.79
CA PHE A 4 3.48 -7.50 -0.91
C PHE A 4 2.81 -6.74 0.24
N THR A 5 1.81 -7.34 0.87
CA THR A 5 1.06 -6.70 1.97
C THR A 5 1.66 -7.01 3.34
N PHE A 6 2.06 -8.26 3.57
CA PHE A 6 2.45 -8.73 4.91
C PHE A 6 3.96 -8.71 5.15
N VAL A 7 4.81 -8.97 4.17
CA VAL A 7 6.26 -9.11 4.41
C VAL A 7 6.88 -7.79 4.89
N PRO A 8 6.68 -6.64 4.21
CA PRO A 8 7.26 -5.38 4.67
C PRO A 8 6.75 -4.98 6.06
N ALA A 9 5.45 -5.19 6.31
CA ALA A 9 4.82 -4.90 7.59
C ALA A 9 5.33 -5.81 8.72
N ALA A 10 5.50 -7.11 8.46
CA ALA A 10 6.03 -8.06 9.44
C ALA A 10 7.51 -7.80 9.75
N CYS A 11 8.31 -7.40 8.76
CA CYS A 11 9.72 -7.06 8.96
C CYS A 11 9.92 -5.83 9.85
N VAL A 12 8.99 -4.87 9.84
CA VAL A 12 9.13 -3.63 10.61
C VAL A 12 8.36 -3.67 11.94
N PHE A 13 7.08 -4.07 11.92
CA PHE A 13 6.25 -4.07 13.13
C PHE A 13 6.48 -5.31 14.02
N GLY A 14 7.08 -6.37 13.46
CA GLY A 14 7.29 -7.63 14.18
C GLY A 14 6.00 -8.17 14.80
N ALA A 15 6.04 -8.42 16.12
CA ALA A 15 4.91 -8.97 16.89
C ALA A 15 4.05 -7.89 17.58
N SER A 16 4.25 -6.60 17.28
CA SER A 16 3.52 -5.51 17.95
C SER A 16 2.05 -5.47 17.55
N LYS A 17 1.16 -5.86 18.48
CA LYS A 17 -0.29 -5.88 18.23
C LYS A 17 -0.86 -4.48 17.93
N ILE A 18 -0.31 -3.45 18.56
CA ILE A 18 -0.79 -2.06 18.43
C ILE A 18 -0.48 -1.54 17.02
N ASP A 19 0.71 -1.80 16.50
CA ASP A 19 1.11 -1.33 15.17
C ASP A 19 0.32 -2.04 14.07
N TRP A 20 0.11 -3.36 14.21
CA TRP A 20 -0.79 -4.09 13.32
C TRP A 20 -2.22 -3.55 13.33
N GLN A 21 -2.76 -3.22 14.51
CA GLN A 21 -4.09 -2.61 14.63
C GLN A 21 -4.14 -1.23 13.99
N ASN A 22 -3.10 -0.41 14.15
CA ASN A 22 -3.02 0.93 13.56
C ASN A 22 -3.00 0.86 12.03
N VAL A 23 -2.24 -0.08 11.46
CA VAL A 23 -2.19 -0.34 10.01
C VAL A 23 -3.53 -0.77 9.44
N LEU A 24 -4.23 -1.67 10.13
CA LEU A 24 -5.50 -2.21 9.67
C LEU A 24 -6.68 -1.24 9.86
N SER A 25 -6.66 -0.41 10.90
CA SER A 25 -7.77 0.47 11.28
C SER A 25 -7.85 1.78 10.48
N HIS A 26 -7.09 1.93 9.39
CA HIS A 26 -7.00 3.19 8.61
C HIS A 26 -6.56 4.43 9.42
N SER A 27 -6.19 4.26 10.70
CA SER A 27 -5.76 5.32 11.61
C SER A 27 -4.50 6.05 11.12
N ILE A 28 -3.71 5.40 10.26
CA ILE A 28 -2.45 5.92 9.71
C ILE A 28 -2.61 7.22 8.90
N TYR A 29 -3.71 7.41 8.17
CA TYR A 29 -3.91 8.65 7.41
C TYR A 29 -4.28 9.84 8.30
N PHE A 30 -4.84 9.57 9.49
CA PHE A 30 -5.36 10.61 10.39
C PHE A 30 -4.42 10.96 11.53
N MET A 31 -3.51 10.07 11.94
CA MET A 31 -2.56 10.37 13.02
C MET A 31 -1.13 9.91 12.66
N PRO A 32 -0.34 10.75 11.96
CA PRO A 32 0.96 10.35 11.47
C PRO A 32 2.08 11.13 12.18
N ASN A 33 2.60 10.56 13.26
CA ASN A 33 3.83 11.07 13.87
C ASN A 33 5.10 10.38 13.34
N ASP A 34 5.00 9.17 12.77
CA ASP A 34 6.17 8.42 12.30
C ASP A 34 6.17 8.20 10.78
N VAL A 35 7.26 8.62 10.15
CA VAL A 35 7.56 8.44 8.71
C VAL A 35 7.55 6.96 8.29
N GLU A 36 7.90 6.06 9.20
CA GLU A 36 7.95 4.61 8.96
C GLU A 36 6.58 4.04 8.59
N ASN A 37 5.52 4.51 9.27
CA ASN A 37 4.16 4.06 9.02
C ASN A 37 3.69 4.38 7.60
N TYR A 38 4.10 5.53 7.03
CA TYR A 38 3.78 5.86 5.65
C TYR A 38 4.49 4.96 4.64
N MET A 39 5.76 4.62 4.90
CA MET A 39 6.56 3.81 4.01
C MET A 39 6.02 2.39 3.85
N ILE A 40 5.40 1.85 4.89
CA ILE A 40 4.93 0.46 4.93
C ILE A 40 3.46 0.35 4.53
N SER A 41 2.63 1.26 5.04
CA SER A 41 1.18 1.16 4.85
C SER A 41 0.74 1.53 3.44
N ALA A 42 1.32 2.56 2.82
CA ALA A 42 0.88 3.03 1.50
C ALA A 42 1.11 1.99 0.39
N PRO A 43 2.27 1.31 0.29
CA PRO A 43 2.44 0.18 -0.64
C PRO A 43 1.49 -0.99 -0.35
N CYS A 44 1.26 -1.31 0.92
CA CYS A 44 0.37 -2.41 1.32
C CYS A 44 -1.07 -2.17 0.88
N HIS A 45 -1.63 -0.98 1.18
CA HIS A 45 -2.95 -0.59 0.72
C HIS A 45 -3.01 -0.47 -0.81
N GLY A 46 -1.95 0.07 -1.42
CA GLY A 46 -1.81 0.14 -2.88
C GLY A 46 -1.90 -1.23 -3.54
N ALA A 47 -1.24 -2.26 -2.99
CA ALA A 47 -1.31 -3.62 -3.50
C ALA A 47 -2.72 -4.23 -3.40
N VAL A 48 -3.42 -4.00 -2.29
CA VAL A 48 -4.80 -4.49 -2.09
C VAL A 48 -5.76 -3.82 -3.06
N LEU A 49 -5.71 -2.49 -3.16
CA LEU A 49 -6.54 -1.72 -4.09
C LEU A 49 -6.23 -2.07 -5.55
N GLY A 50 -4.94 -2.22 -5.88
CA GLY A 50 -4.49 -2.63 -7.20
C GLY A 50 -4.96 -4.04 -7.56
N ALA A 51 -4.89 -4.99 -6.63
CA ALA A 51 -5.41 -6.35 -6.81
C ALA A 51 -6.92 -6.33 -7.08
N TRP A 52 -7.67 -5.53 -6.31
CA TRP A 52 -9.12 -5.38 -6.46
C TRP A 52 -9.49 -4.78 -7.82
N LEU A 53 -8.83 -3.68 -8.23
CA LEU A 53 -9.02 -3.07 -9.54
C LEU A 53 -8.59 -4.00 -10.69
N GLY A 54 -7.53 -4.78 -10.49
CA GLY A 54 -7.06 -5.79 -11.44
C GLY A 54 -8.05 -6.94 -11.65
N GLY A 55 -9.03 -7.13 -10.77
CA GLY A 55 -10.14 -8.06 -10.98
C GLY A 55 -11.21 -7.55 -11.94
N TRP A 56 -11.31 -6.23 -12.13
CA TRP A 56 -12.39 -5.62 -12.91
C TRP A 56 -12.37 -5.97 -14.40
N PRO A 57 -11.23 -6.17 -15.07
CA PRO A 57 -11.21 -6.61 -16.46
C PRO A 57 -11.68 -8.05 -16.69
N MET A 58 -11.85 -8.88 -15.64
CA MET A 58 -12.21 -10.31 -15.81
C MET A 58 -13.67 -10.51 -16.27
N PRO A 59 -14.70 -9.87 -15.68
CA PRO A 59 -16.10 -10.08 -16.08
C PRO A 59 -16.44 -9.52 -17.47
N LEU A 60 -15.54 -8.75 -18.09
CA LEU A 60 -15.70 -8.26 -19.47
C LEU A 60 -15.40 -9.36 -20.52
N ASP A 61 -14.96 -10.53 -20.05
CA ASP A 61 -14.72 -11.81 -20.72
C ASP A 61 -14.72 -11.77 -22.25
N TRP A 62 -13.62 -11.28 -22.81
CA TRP A 62 -13.37 -11.27 -24.25
C TRP A 62 -12.56 -12.50 -24.68
N GLU A 63 -12.64 -13.58 -23.89
CA GLU A 63 -11.88 -14.85 -24.00
C GLU A 63 -10.41 -14.63 -24.38
N ARG A 64 -9.73 -13.68 -23.70
CA ARG A 64 -8.31 -13.42 -23.96
C ARG A 64 -7.44 -14.12 -22.92
N PRO A 65 -6.32 -14.73 -23.34
CA PRO A 65 -5.42 -15.43 -22.41
C PRO A 65 -4.81 -14.51 -21.35
N TRP A 66 -4.79 -13.18 -21.57
CA TRP A 66 -4.32 -12.22 -20.57
C TRP A 66 -5.36 -11.88 -19.50
N GLN A 67 -6.64 -12.20 -19.71
CA GLN A 67 -7.74 -11.98 -18.76
C GLN A 67 -7.94 -13.14 -17.77
N GLU A 68 -7.23 -14.25 -17.96
CA GLU A 68 -7.35 -15.42 -17.10
C GLU A 68 -6.99 -15.10 -15.66
N TRP A 69 -7.75 -15.66 -14.72
CA TRP A 69 -7.41 -15.58 -13.32
C TRP A 69 -6.14 -16.43 -13.06
N PRO A 70 -5.13 -15.95 -12.31
CA PRO A 70 -5.07 -14.70 -11.53
C PRO A 70 -4.24 -13.57 -12.20
N ILE A 71 -4.07 -13.58 -13.53
CA ILE A 71 -3.13 -12.72 -14.25
C ILE A 71 -3.43 -11.23 -14.03
N CYS A 72 -4.66 -10.78 -14.33
CA CYS A 72 -5.01 -9.37 -14.18
C CYS A 72 -4.91 -8.87 -12.73
N VAL A 73 -5.36 -9.67 -11.76
CA VAL A 73 -5.25 -9.36 -10.33
C VAL A 73 -3.78 -9.25 -9.93
N SER A 74 -2.90 -10.08 -10.51
CA SER A 74 -1.48 -10.07 -10.20
C SER A 74 -0.79 -8.82 -10.69
N TYR A 75 -1.02 -8.43 -11.95
CA TYR A 75 -0.51 -7.17 -12.48
C TYR A 75 -1.08 -5.97 -11.75
N GLY A 76 -2.37 -5.98 -11.45
CA GLY A 76 -3.02 -4.92 -10.67
C GLY A 76 -2.36 -4.73 -9.30
N ALA A 77 -2.11 -5.82 -8.57
CA ALA A 77 -1.46 -5.75 -7.27
C ALA A 77 -0.02 -5.22 -7.33
N VAL A 78 0.77 -5.68 -8.30
CA VAL A 78 2.15 -5.21 -8.49
C VAL A 78 2.16 -3.72 -8.86
N ALA A 79 1.32 -3.31 -9.81
CA ALA A 79 1.18 -1.90 -10.19
C ALA A 79 0.72 -1.04 -9.01
N GLY A 80 -0.29 -1.49 -8.27
CA GLY A 80 -0.79 -0.81 -7.08
C GLY A 80 0.26 -0.68 -5.98
N TYR A 81 1.08 -1.71 -5.77
CA TYR A 81 2.21 -1.65 -4.83
C TYR A 81 3.23 -0.59 -5.23
N LEU A 82 3.62 -0.55 -6.52
CA LEU A 82 4.55 0.44 -7.06
C LEU A 82 4.02 1.88 -6.92
N VAL A 83 2.73 2.09 -7.21
CA VAL A 83 2.08 3.38 -6.99
C VAL A 83 2.09 3.74 -5.51
N GLY A 84 1.77 2.79 -4.62
CA GLY A 84 1.82 3.01 -3.17
C GLY A 84 3.22 3.37 -2.65
N MET A 85 4.28 2.81 -3.25
CA MET A 85 5.67 3.22 -2.97
C MET A 85 5.96 4.65 -3.42
N ALA A 86 5.50 5.05 -4.60
CA ALA A 86 5.68 6.43 -5.05
C ALA A 86 4.93 7.42 -4.14
N VAL A 87 3.70 7.07 -3.74
CA VAL A 87 2.90 7.86 -2.80
C VAL A 87 3.59 7.97 -1.44
N SER A 88 4.17 6.89 -0.92
CA SER A 88 4.84 6.93 0.39
C SER A 88 6.02 7.91 0.41
N VAL A 89 6.83 7.94 -0.66
CA VAL A 89 7.93 8.90 -0.82
C VAL A 89 7.40 10.34 -0.81
N VAL A 90 6.31 10.61 -1.51
CA VAL A 90 5.68 11.94 -1.54
C VAL A 90 5.19 12.33 -0.14
N LEU A 91 4.51 11.42 0.57
CA LEU A 91 4.01 11.69 1.94
C LEU A 91 5.15 11.99 2.92
N VAL A 92 6.24 11.21 2.87
CA VAL A 92 7.43 11.45 3.70
C VAL A 92 8.07 12.80 3.36
N ALA A 93 8.20 13.14 2.08
CA ALA A 93 8.74 14.43 1.66
C ALA A 93 7.89 15.61 2.16
N VAL A 94 6.56 15.50 2.07
CA VAL A 94 5.63 16.51 2.58
C VAL A 94 5.70 16.62 4.10
N HIS A 95 5.77 15.49 4.81
CA HIS A 95 5.93 15.47 6.27
C HIS A 95 7.21 16.21 6.70
N ASN A 96 8.35 15.86 6.09
CA ASN A 96 9.63 16.50 6.39
C ASN A 96 9.62 18.02 6.11
N ARG A 97 8.94 18.47 5.04
CA ARG A 97 8.75 19.90 4.77
C ARG A 97 7.92 20.59 5.84
N ARG A 98 6.84 19.95 6.32
CA ARG A 98 5.99 20.51 7.39
C ARG A 98 6.73 20.60 8.72
N VAL A 99 7.55 19.61 9.05
CA VAL A 99 8.36 19.64 10.29
C VAL A 99 9.37 20.78 10.24
N ARG A 100 10.07 20.97 9.13
CA ARG A 100 11.01 22.08 8.93
C ARG A 100 10.32 23.45 9.07
N ALA A 101 9.17 23.63 8.42
CA ALA A 101 8.42 24.89 8.48
C ALA A 101 7.87 25.25 9.87
N LYS A 102 7.82 24.31 10.82
CA LYS A 102 7.45 24.58 12.23
C LYS A 102 8.66 24.90 13.11
N ALA A 103 9.88 24.62 12.64
CA ALA A 103 11.11 24.88 13.37
C ALA A 103 11.68 26.27 13.11
N ASP A 104 11.26 26.91 12.01
CA ASP A 104 11.51 28.32 11.66
C ASP A 104 10.46 29.25 12.30
#